data_AF-A0A358HU90-F1
#
_entry.id   AF-A0A358HU90-F1
#
_cell.length_a   1.000
_cell.length_b   1.000
_cell.length_c   1.000
_cell.angle_alpha   90.00
_cell.angle_beta   90.00
_cell.angle_gamma   90.00
#
_symmetry.space_group_name_H-M   'P 1'
#
loop_
_entity.id
_entity.type
_entity.pdbx_description
1 polymer ?
#
loop_
_entity_poly.entity_id
_entity_poly.type
_entity_poly.pdbx_seq_one_letter_code
_entity_poly.pdbx_strand_id
1 'polypeptide(L)'
;FPNAVAHLFTKDGAVILTTVSVLVLMPIIFPTDGGQNAAINALRGAGDTWAPTILHLVSYLCIMIPVGYYLTFTQGMGVPGLFWGIVIASLVAVSGLAIRFKIVSSRPIAAHTH
;
A
#
# COMPACT_ATOMS: atom_id res chain seq x y z
N PHE A 1 3.64 -20.29 2.78
CA PHE A 1 2.90 -21.33 3.52
C PHE A 1 1.56 -20.80 4.05
N PRO A 2 0.62 -20.37 3.18
CA PRO A 2 -0.61 -19.71 3.64
C PRO A 2 -1.53 -20.64 4.45
N ASN A 3 -1.64 -21.92 4.08
CA ASN A 3 -2.45 -22.91 4.81
C ASN A 3 -1.93 -23.15 6.24
N ALA A 4 -0.63 -23.36 6.41
CA ALA A 4 -0.03 -23.61 7.73
C ALA A 4 -0.24 -22.41 8.68
N VAL A 5 -0.15 -21.18 8.15
CA VAL A 5 -0.41 -19.96 8.93
C VAL A 5 -1.88 -19.87 9.32
N ALA A 6 -2.82 -20.14 8.39
CA ALA A 6 -4.25 -20.08 8.70
C ALA A 6 -4.67 -21.08 9.80
N HIS A 7 -4.12 -22.30 9.77
CA HIS A 7 -4.36 -23.33 10.78
C HIS A 7 -3.83 -23.00 12.18
N LEU A 8 -2.93 -22.02 12.32
CA LEU A 8 -2.45 -21.56 13.62
C LEU A 8 -3.53 -20.77 14.38
N PHE A 9 -4.43 -20.08 13.66
CA PHE A 9 -5.40 -19.17 14.25
C PHE A 9 -6.81 -19.75 14.35
N THR A 10 -7.18 -20.70 13.48
CA THR A 10 -8.52 -21.27 13.47
C THR A 10 -8.53 -22.71 12.95
N LYS A 11 -9.59 -23.44 13.31
CA LYS A 11 -9.89 -24.79 12.82
C LYS A 11 -11.10 -24.81 11.86
N ASP A 12 -11.78 -23.68 11.68
CA ASP A 12 -12.92 -23.55 10.78
C ASP A 12 -12.44 -23.52 9.31
N GLY A 13 -12.85 -24.51 8.52
CA GLY A 13 -12.47 -24.65 7.13
C GLY A 13 -12.88 -23.47 6.24
N ALA A 14 -14.03 -22.86 6.48
CA ALA A 14 -14.50 -21.71 5.69
C ALA A 14 -13.63 -20.46 5.93
N VAL A 15 -13.22 -20.25 7.19
CA VAL A 15 -12.31 -19.15 7.56
C VAL A 15 -10.91 -19.39 7.00
N ILE A 16 -10.43 -20.64 7.03
CA ILE A 16 -9.13 -21.02 6.46
C ILE A 16 -9.08 -20.72 4.96
N LEU A 17 -10.08 -21.15 4.20
CA LEU A 17 -10.14 -20.90 2.75
C LEU A 17 -10.09 -19.40 2.43
N THR A 18 -10.87 -18.60 3.16
CA THR A 18 -10.90 -17.15 2.99
C THR A 18 -9.54 -16.53 3.34
N THR A 19 -8.96 -16.92 4.47
CA THR A 19 -7.65 -16.42 4.93
C THR A 19 -6.54 -16.75 3.94
N VAL A 20 -6.52 -17.98 3.40
CA VAL A 20 -5.52 -18.42 2.42
C VAL A 20 -5.59 -17.59 1.15
N SER A 21 -6.79 -17.30 0.65
CA SER A 21 -6.97 -16.48 -0.56
C SER A 21 -6.38 -15.07 -0.41
N VAL A 22 -6.45 -14.50 0.81
CA VAL A 22 -5.87 -13.20 1.15
C VAL A 22 -4.37 -13.29 1.38
N LEU A 23 -3.89 -14.33 2.06
CA LEU A 23 -2.47 -14.52 2.35
C LEU A 23 -1.62 -14.65 1.09
N VAL A 24 -2.20 -15.11 -0.02
CA VAL A 24 -1.54 -15.16 -1.34
C VAL A 24 -1.24 -13.76 -1.88
N LEU A 25 -1.94 -12.71 -1.43
CA LEU A 25 -1.71 -11.32 -1.83
C LEU A 25 -0.60 -10.63 -1.01
N MET A 26 -0.25 -11.17 0.17
CA MET A 26 0.74 -10.58 1.08
C MET A 26 2.13 -10.36 0.48
N PRO A 27 2.67 -11.22 -0.41
CA PRO A 27 3.94 -10.98 -1.08
C PRO A 27 3.97 -9.69 -1.91
N ILE A 28 2.80 -9.19 -2.35
CA ILE A 28 2.69 -7.92 -3.09
C ILE A 28 2.50 -6.76 -2.10
N ILE A 29 1.67 -6.97 -1.06
CA ILE A 29 1.35 -5.94 -0.07
C ILE A 29 2.58 -5.56 0.76
N PHE A 30 3.34 -6.53 1.29
CA PHE A 30 4.44 -6.21 2.21
C PHE A 30 5.56 -5.36 1.60
N PRO A 31 6.09 -5.67 0.39
CA PRO A 31 7.11 -4.82 -0.22
C PRO A 31 6.59 -3.43 -0.58
N THR A 32 5.34 -3.33 -1.03
CA THR A 32 4.73 -2.04 -1.39
C THR A 32 4.50 -1.15 -0.17
N ASP A 33 4.09 -1.74 0.95
CA ASP A 33 3.93 -1.04 2.23
C ASP A 33 5.28 -0.59 2.81
N GLY A 34 6.28 -1.47 2.79
CA GLY A 34 7.65 -1.15 3.21
C GLY A 34 8.25 -0.02 2.37
N GLY A 35 8.08 -0.08 1.05
CA GLY A 35 8.54 0.95 0.12
C GLY A 35 7.88 2.31 0.34
N GLN A 36 6.57 2.34 0.58
CA GLN A 36 5.85 3.57 0.92
C GLN A 36 6.35 4.19 2.22
N ASN A 37 6.48 3.38 3.27
CA ASN A 37 6.96 3.88 4.56
C ASN A 37 8.39 4.42 4.44
N ALA A 38 9.28 3.73 3.73
CA ALA A 38 10.63 4.24 3.47
C ALA A 38 10.59 5.59 2.72
N ALA A 39 9.79 5.72 1.66
CA ALA A 39 9.69 6.95 0.88
C ALA A 39 9.05 8.12 1.65
N ILE A 40 7.99 7.88 2.44
CA ILE A 40 7.38 8.88 3.34
C ILE A 40 8.41 9.40 4.32
N ASN A 41 9.15 8.50 4.98
CA ASN A 41 10.14 8.90 5.98
C ASN A 41 11.30 9.67 5.36
N ALA A 42 11.74 9.29 4.15
CA ALA A 42 12.79 10.00 3.42
C ALA A 42 12.34 11.41 3.00
N LEU A 43 11.12 11.57 2.49
CA LEU A 43 10.53 12.87 2.13
C LEU A 43 10.37 13.78 3.36
N ARG A 44 9.87 13.23 4.48
CA ARG A 44 9.75 13.95 5.74
C ARG A 44 11.12 14.39 6.27
N GLY A 45 12.12 13.53 6.18
CA GLY A 45 13.51 13.86 6.56
C GLY A 45 14.13 14.95 5.70
N ALA A 46 13.73 15.07 4.43
CA ALA A 46 14.12 16.14 3.52
C ALA A 46 13.31 17.46 3.71
N GLY A 47 12.41 17.51 4.70
CA GLY A 47 11.56 18.67 4.98
C GLY A 47 10.27 18.74 4.17
N ASP A 48 9.97 17.77 3.31
CA ASP A 48 8.73 17.70 2.53
C ASP A 48 7.70 16.78 3.20
N THR A 49 6.93 17.34 4.15
CA THR A 49 5.99 16.57 4.99
C THR A 49 4.56 16.53 4.45
N TRP A 50 4.12 17.59 3.78
CA TRP A 50 2.74 17.73 3.30
C TRP A 50 2.47 16.96 2.02
N ALA A 51 3.39 16.97 1.06
CA ALA A 51 3.21 16.23 -0.20
C ALA A 51 3.00 14.72 0.00
N PRO A 52 3.83 13.98 0.77
CA PRO A 52 3.60 12.56 1.01
C PRO A 52 2.30 12.29 1.77
N THR A 53 1.91 13.17 2.69
CA THR A 53 0.69 13.00 3.51
C THR A 53 -0.57 13.13 2.66
N ILE A 54 -0.66 14.17 1.81
CA ILE A 54 -1.81 14.37 0.92
C ILE A 54 -1.91 13.24 -0.09
N LEU A 55 -0.80 12.85 -0.70
CA LEU A 55 -0.78 11.80 -1.71
C LEU A 55 -1.23 10.45 -1.15
N HIS A 56 -0.75 10.09 0.06
CA HIS A 56 -1.17 8.88 0.74
C HIS A 56 -2.66 8.94 1.09
N LEU A 57 -3.13 10.06 1.66
CA LEU A 57 -4.54 10.24 2.00
C LEU A 57 -5.46 10.09 0.79
N VAL A 58 -5.13 10.75 -0.34
CA VAL A 58 -5.92 10.68 -1.57
C VAL A 58 -5.93 9.25 -2.13
N SER A 59 -4.78 8.56 -2.10
CA SER A 59 -4.74 7.18 -2.58
C SER A 59 -5.67 6.26 -1.78
N TYR A 60 -5.62 6.36 -0.45
CA TYR A 60 -6.41 5.48 0.41
C TYR A 60 -7.89 5.88 0.51
N LEU A 61 -8.24 7.16 0.43
CA LEU A 61 -9.65 7.57 0.46
C LEU A 61 -10.31 7.50 -0.92
N CYS A 62 -9.67 8.06 -1.94
CA CYS A 62 -10.28 8.23 -3.26
C CYS A 62 -10.09 7.02 -4.17
N ILE A 63 -9.10 6.15 -3.91
CA ILE A 63 -8.84 4.97 -4.77
C ILE A 63 -9.18 3.68 -4.05
N MET A 64 -8.69 3.47 -2.82
CA MET A 64 -8.96 2.21 -2.10
C MET A 64 -10.45 2.00 -1.87
N ILE A 65 -11.19 3.02 -1.43
CA ILE A 65 -12.62 2.88 -1.11
C ILE A 65 -13.44 2.53 -2.35
N PRO A 66 -13.37 3.27 -3.47
CA PRO A 66 -14.18 2.94 -4.65
C PRO A 66 -13.78 1.61 -5.28
N VAL A 67 -12.48 1.33 -5.39
CA VAL A 67 -11.98 0.09 -6.00
C VAL A 67 -12.31 -1.11 -5.12
N GLY A 68 -12.10 -1.01 -3.81
CA GLY A 68 -12.47 -2.06 -2.86
C GLY A 68 -13.96 -2.32 -2.86
N TYR A 69 -14.78 -1.26 -2.85
CA TYR A 69 -16.24 -1.40 -2.96
C TYR A 69 -16.65 -2.11 -4.24
N TYR A 70 -16.11 -1.67 -5.39
CA TYR A 70 -16.42 -2.26 -6.68
C TYR A 70 -16.02 -3.75 -6.76
N LEU A 71 -14.81 -4.11 -6.33
CA LEU A 71 -14.34 -5.49 -6.38
C LEU A 71 -15.06 -6.40 -5.38
N THR A 72 -15.34 -5.91 -4.17
CA THR A 72 -16.04 -6.69 -3.15
C THR A 72 -17.51 -6.89 -3.49
N PHE A 73 -18.23 -5.83 -3.80
CA PHE A 73 -19.70 -5.87 -3.93
C PHE A 73 -20.16 -6.03 -5.38
N THR A 74 -19.57 -5.31 -6.34
CA THR A 74 -20.01 -5.37 -7.75
C THR A 74 -19.49 -6.61 -8.46
N GLN A 75 -18.24 -7.00 -8.22
CA GLN A 75 -17.66 -8.22 -8.78
C GLN A 75 -17.90 -9.47 -7.92
N GLY A 76 -18.51 -9.31 -6.74
CA GLY A 76 -18.84 -10.43 -5.85
C GLY A 76 -17.63 -11.16 -5.28
N MET A 77 -16.44 -10.56 -5.31
CA MET A 77 -15.22 -11.22 -4.82
C MET A 77 -15.18 -11.34 -3.29
N GLY A 78 -16.06 -10.65 -2.56
CA GLY A 78 -16.09 -10.67 -1.10
C GLY A 78 -14.82 -10.08 -0.47
N VAL A 79 -14.28 -10.77 0.53
CA VAL A 79 -13.10 -10.33 1.30
C VAL A 79 -11.84 -10.15 0.42
N PRO A 80 -11.49 -11.07 -0.51
CA PRO A 80 -10.41 -10.85 -1.47
C PRO A 80 -10.49 -9.52 -2.24
N GLY A 81 -11.70 -9.07 -2.61
CA GLY A 81 -11.90 -7.82 -3.34
C GLY A 81 -11.43 -6.59 -2.54
N LEU A 82 -11.60 -6.62 -1.22
CA LEU A 82 -11.15 -5.56 -0.32
C LEU A 82 -9.62 -5.46 -0.32
N PHE A 83 -8.94 -6.61 -0.24
CA PHE A 83 -7.47 -6.67 -0.26
C PHE A 83 -6.88 -6.27 -1.60
N TRP A 84 -7.55 -6.60 -2.72
CA TRP A 84 -7.16 -6.07 -4.02
C TRP A 84 -7.29 -4.54 -4.09
N GLY A 85 -8.33 -3.96 -3.48
CA GLY A 85 -8.44 -2.50 -3.32
C GLY A 85 -7.24 -1.89 -2.59
N ILE A 86 -6.79 -2.53 -1.50
CA ILE A 86 -5.59 -2.13 -0.75
C ILE A 86 -4.35 -2.20 -1.65
N VAL A 87 -4.15 -3.30 -2.37
CA VAL A 87 -3.00 -3.48 -3.29
C VAL A 87 -2.96 -2.35 -4.33
N ILE A 88 -4.09 -2.06 -4.97
CA ILE A 88 -4.16 -1.03 -6.02
C ILE A 88 -3.87 0.36 -5.45
N ALA A 89 -4.48 0.73 -4.33
CA ALA A 89 -4.22 2.02 -3.68
C ALA A 89 -2.77 2.14 -3.18
N SER A 90 -2.22 1.06 -2.64
CA SER A 90 -0.82 0.98 -2.20
C SER A 90 0.14 1.18 -3.37
N LEU A 91 -0.11 0.53 -4.52
CA LEU A 91 0.68 0.71 -5.74
C LEU A 91 0.63 2.16 -6.27
N VAL A 92 -0.53 2.81 -6.24
CA VAL A 92 -0.64 4.22 -6.65
C VAL A 92 0.14 5.13 -5.71
N ALA A 93 0.00 4.92 -4.40
CA ALA A 93 0.71 5.71 -3.39
C ALA A 93 2.23 5.54 -3.51
N VAL A 94 2.75 4.31 -3.56
CA VAL A 94 4.20 4.07 -3.67
C VAL A 94 4.79 4.69 -4.93
N SER A 95 4.07 4.60 -6.06
CA SER A 95 4.51 5.16 -7.33
C SER A 95 4.60 6.67 -7.27
N GLY A 96 3.56 7.34 -6.75
CA GLY A 96 3.57 8.80 -6.60
C GLY A 96 4.62 9.29 -5.60
N LEU A 97 4.81 8.59 -4.48
CA LEU A 97 5.84 8.89 -3.48
C LEU A 97 7.24 8.76 -4.08
N ALA A 98 7.50 7.69 -4.84
CA ALA A 98 8.78 7.46 -5.50
C ALA A 98 9.10 8.56 -6.52
N ILE A 99 8.10 8.98 -7.31
CA ILE A 99 8.23 10.12 -8.22
C ILE A 99 8.56 11.40 -7.45
N ARG A 100 7.84 11.69 -6.36
CA ARG A 100 8.08 12.87 -5.53
C ARG A 100 9.47 12.85 -4.91
N PHE A 101 9.89 11.71 -4.38
CA PHE A 101 11.22 11.51 -3.83
C PHE A 101 12.30 11.79 -4.88
N LYS A 102 12.15 11.26 -6.09
CA LYS A 102 13.07 11.53 -7.20
C LYS A 102 13.20 13.03 -7.48
N ILE A 103 12.08 13.75 -7.56
CA ILE A 103 12.06 15.21 -7.79
C ILE A 103 12.80 15.97 -6.68
N VAL A 104 12.57 15.62 -5.42
CA VAL A 104 13.22 16.27 -4.27
C VAL A 104 14.72 15.95 -4.24
N SER A 105 15.10 14.70 -4.52
CA SER A 105 16.50 14.26 -4.53
C SER A 105 17.34 14.87 -5.66
N SER A 106 16.72 15.28 -6.77
CA SER A 106 17.41 15.90 -7.89
C SER A 106 17.60 17.42 -7.75
N ARG A 107 17.21 18.02 -6.62
CA ARG A 107 17.42 19.45 -6.38
C ARG A 107 18.92 19.71 -6.18
N PRO A 108 19.52 20.67 -6.91
CA PRO A 108 20.92 21.01 -6.73
C PRO A 108 21.15 21.47 -5.29
N ILE A 109 22.12 20.84 -4.62
CA ILE A 109 22.57 21.26 -3.29
C ILE A 109 23.15 22.65 -3.46
N ALA A 110 22.53 23.66 -2.82
CA ALA A 110 23.05 25.01 -2.86
C ALA A 110 24.50 24.99 -2.35
N ALA A 111 25.46 25.31 -3.21
CA ALA A 111 26.86 25.35 -2.84
C ALA A 111 27.01 26.38 -1.72
N HIS A 112 27.38 25.93 -0.53
CA HIS A 112 27.84 26.82 0.53
C HIS A 112 29.20 27.39 0.08
N THR A 113 29.17 28.55 -0.59
CA THR A 113 30.34 29.43 -0.70
C THR A 113 30.66 29.96 0.68
N HIS A 114 31.64 29.34 1.33
CA HIS A 114 32.43 29.96 2.38
C HIS A 114 33.51 30.84 1.76
#